data_AF-A0A3P2AJT0-F1
#
_entry.id   AF-A0A3P2AJT0-F1
#
_cell.length_a   1.000
_cell.length_b   1.000
_cell.length_c   1.000
_cell.angle_alpha   90.00
_cell.angle_beta   90.00
_cell.angle_gamma   90.00
#
_symmetry.space_group_name_H-M   'P 1'
#
loop_
_entity.id
_entity.type
_entity.pdbx_description
1 polymer ?
#
loop_
_entity_poly.entity_id
_entity_poly.type
_entity_poly.pdbx_seq_one_letter_code
_entity_poly.pdbx_strand_id
1 'polypeptide(L)'
;MKLDEKWIRAHLPEDCRDEPIDVFSGMYLDGLKVMSYGERGNPDEILYEAKDEENLRWWQLDKICYFVGKTDKSKIWRWYRDHVENDQWYYSEHRHYDYNAIDDPRLPNFERYLRNLKYAFPSDYFEEKVKEYTALMNHWYLVPHWGYDYEHLCFIEISDSKEYSSDFDKSEEPKPETIIRVIE
;
A
#
# COMPACT_ATOMS: atom_id res chain seq x y z
N MET A 1 -16.74 6.57 17.64
CA MET A 1 -17.25 7.56 16.65
C MET A 1 -18.59 7.07 16.10
N LYS A 2 -19.57 7.95 15.81
CA LYS A 2 -20.86 7.52 15.23
C LYS A 2 -20.69 7.33 13.72
N LEU A 3 -21.08 6.15 13.21
CA LEU A 3 -21.04 5.80 11.79
C LEU A 3 -22.45 5.60 11.25
N ASP A 4 -22.71 6.07 10.03
CA ASP A 4 -23.88 5.66 9.25
C ASP A 4 -23.53 4.36 8.51
N GLU A 5 -23.58 3.23 9.22
CA GLU A 5 -23.17 1.94 8.67
C GLU A 5 -23.94 1.56 7.40
N LYS A 6 -25.24 1.89 7.34
CA LYS A 6 -26.06 1.56 6.18
C LYS A 6 -25.57 2.31 4.95
N TRP A 7 -25.25 3.61 5.10
CA TRP A 7 -24.70 4.41 4.01
C TRP A 7 -23.31 3.90 3.61
N ILE A 8 -22.41 3.65 4.57
CA ILE A 8 -21.04 3.16 4.31
C ILE A 8 -21.08 1.82 3.54
N ARG A 9 -21.82 0.84 4.04
CA ARG A 9 -21.89 -0.50 3.42
C ARG A 9 -22.47 -0.46 2.01
N ALA A 10 -23.38 0.48 1.72
CA ALA A 10 -23.91 0.67 0.38
C ALA A 10 -22.87 1.19 -0.63
N HIS A 11 -21.82 1.88 -0.16
CA HIS A 11 -20.76 2.43 -1.01
C HIS A 11 -19.53 1.53 -1.10
N LEU A 12 -19.37 0.56 -0.21
CA LEU A 12 -18.26 -0.40 -0.27
C LEU A 12 -18.45 -1.43 -1.42
N PRO A 13 -17.35 -1.98 -1.97
CA PRO A 13 -17.38 -3.15 -2.84
C PRO A 13 -18.09 -4.35 -2.20
N GLU A 14 -18.82 -5.13 -3.01
CA GLU A 14 -19.64 -6.26 -2.55
C GLU A 14 -18.88 -7.28 -1.71
N ASP A 15 -17.63 -7.55 -2.07
CA ASP A 15 -16.77 -8.55 -1.43
C ASP A 15 -16.31 -8.15 -0.02
N CYS A 16 -16.41 -6.86 0.36
CA CYS A 16 -16.01 -6.37 1.68
C CYS A 16 -17.11 -5.64 2.46
N ARG A 17 -18.36 -5.57 1.94
CA ARG A 17 -19.48 -4.86 2.61
C ARG A 17 -19.81 -5.38 4.00
N ASP A 18 -19.60 -6.67 4.26
CA ASP A 18 -19.96 -7.33 5.52
C ASP A 18 -18.80 -7.37 6.53
N GLU A 19 -17.63 -6.84 6.16
CA GLU A 19 -16.49 -6.80 7.07
C GLU A 19 -16.71 -5.82 8.25
N PRO A 20 -15.98 -5.99 9.37
CA PRO A 20 -15.96 -5.02 10.44
C PRO A 20 -15.42 -3.66 9.97
N ILE A 21 -16.18 -2.59 10.22
CA ILE A 21 -15.84 -1.21 9.82
C ILE A 21 -15.43 -0.31 11.00
N ASP A 22 -15.23 -0.89 12.19
CA ASP A 22 -14.75 -0.16 13.36
C ASP A 22 -13.23 0.01 13.30
N VAL A 23 -12.79 0.94 12.45
CA VAL A 23 -11.38 1.19 12.12
C VAL A 23 -10.82 2.45 12.82
N PHE A 24 -11.61 3.05 13.71
CA PHE A 24 -11.34 4.37 14.29
C PHE A 24 -10.92 4.33 15.75
N SER A 25 -10.33 3.20 16.17
CA SER A 25 -9.73 3.08 17.50
C SER A 25 -8.71 4.21 17.71
N GLY A 26 -8.75 4.85 18.87
CA GLY A 26 -7.91 6.01 19.18
C GLY A 26 -8.46 7.34 18.68
N MET A 27 -9.66 7.38 18.07
CA MET A 27 -10.28 8.61 17.56
C MET A 27 -11.66 8.89 18.18
N TYR A 28 -12.00 10.17 18.30
CA TYR A 28 -13.34 10.63 18.70
C TYR A 28 -13.79 11.87 17.93
N LEU A 29 -15.05 12.26 18.11
CA LEU A 29 -15.61 13.46 17.47
C LEU A 29 -15.81 14.57 18.50
N ASP A 30 -15.37 15.78 18.13
CA ASP A 30 -15.75 17.05 18.77
C ASP A 30 -16.49 17.92 17.73
N GLY A 31 -17.82 17.77 17.68
CA GLY A 31 -18.63 18.33 16.60
C GLY A 31 -18.26 17.74 15.24
N LEU A 32 -17.79 18.59 14.31
CA LEU A 32 -17.31 18.18 12.98
C LEU A 32 -15.79 17.92 12.93
N LYS A 33 -15.11 17.94 14.08
CA LYS A 33 -13.67 17.66 14.18
C LYS A 33 -13.46 16.21 14.56
N VAL A 34 -12.58 15.54 13.83
CA VAL A 34 -12.04 14.23 14.19
C VAL A 34 -10.78 14.45 15.00
N MET A 35 -10.80 13.99 16.25
CA MET A 35 -9.72 14.11 17.22
C MET A 35 -9.01 12.77 17.36
N SER A 36 -7.68 12.79 17.42
CA SER A 36 -6.88 11.68 17.93
C SER A 36 -6.70 11.86 19.44
N TYR A 37 -6.92 10.80 20.21
CA TYR A 37 -6.49 10.80 21.61
C TYR A 37 -4.96 10.95 21.68
N GLY A 38 -4.49 11.86 22.51
CA GLY A 38 -3.08 11.99 22.81
C GLY A 38 -2.58 10.79 23.60
N GLU A 39 -1.48 10.19 23.16
CA GLU A 39 -0.85 9.08 23.89
C GLU A 39 0.23 9.58 24.86
N ARG A 40 0.38 8.88 25.99
CA ARG A 40 1.49 9.07 26.96
C ARG A 40 1.64 10.50 27.49
N GLY A 41 0.53 11.21 27.67
CA GLY A 41 0.50 12.57 28.21
C GLY A 41 0.67 13.67 27.17
N ASN A 42 0.76 13.32 25.87
CA ASN A 42 0.63 14.29 24.79
C ASN A 42 -0.81 14.82 24.71
N PRO A 43 -1.01 16.06 24.24
CA PRO A 43 -2.34 16.60 24.01
C PRO A 43 -3.05 15.86 22.86
N ASP A 44 -4.38 15.95 22.86
CA ASP A 44 -5.19 15.51 21.73
C ASP A 44 -4.91 16.37 20.50
N GLU A 45 -4.95 15.76 19.31
CA GLU A 45 -4.65 16.41 18.04
C GLU A 45 -5.86 16.37 17.09
N ILE A 46 -6.06 17.45 16.34
CA ILE A 46 -7.06 17.49 15.28
C ILE A 46 -6.50 16.74 14.07
N LEU A 47 -7.11 15.61 13.70
CA LEU A 47 -6.76 14.84 12.51
C LEU A 47 -7.48 15.36 11.26
N TYR A 48 -8.72 15.84 11.43
CA TYR A 48 -9.56 16.31 10.33
C TYR A 48 -10.64 17.26 10.83
N GLU A 49 -10.92 18.32 10.08
CA GLU A 49 -12.03 19.24 10.34
C GLU A 49 -12.98 19.21 9.15
N ALA A 50 -14.14 18.59 9.35
CA ALA A 50 -15.14 18.45 8.30
C ALA A 50 -15.91 19.75 8.11
N LYS A 51 -16.24 20.07 6.85
CA LYS A 51 -17.04 21.25 6.49
C LYS A 51 -18.51 21.09 6.90
N ASP A 52 -19.00 19.86 6.84
CA ASP A 52 -20.37 19.44 7.14
C ASP A 52 -20.42 17.92 7.41
N GLU A 53 -21.61 17.40 7.72
CA GLU A 53 -21.82 15.97 8.01
C GLU A 53 -21.63 15.06 6.79
N GLU A 54 -21.83 15.57 5.56
CA GLU A 54 -21.60 14.79 4.35
C GLU A 54 -20.10 14.62 4.10
N ASN A 55 -19.35 15.70 4.22
CA ASN A 55 -17.90 15.69 4.13
C ASN A 55 -17.26 14.80 5.19
N LEU A 56 -17.81 14.78 6.42
CA LEU A 56 -17.38 13.84 7.46
C LEU A 56 -17.64 12.38 7.06
N ARG A 57 -18.81 12.07 6.51
CA ARG A 57 -19.16 10.71 6.05
C ARG A 57 -18.24 10.23 4.93
N TRP A 58 -17.92 11.09 3.97
CA TRP A 58 -16.95 10.77 2.91
C TRP A 58 -15.55 10.51 3.47
N TRP A 59 -15.10 11.32 4.43
CA TRP A 59 -13.81 11.09 5.11
C TRP A 59 -13.79 9.76 5.87
N GLN A 60 -14.88 9.40 6.55
CA GLN A 60 -14.99 8.12 7.24
C GLN A 60 -14.94 6.94 6.27
N LEU A 61 -15.65 7.03 5.13
CA LEU A 61 -15.61 6.00 4.09
C LEU A 61 -14.21 5.82 3.51
N ASP A 62 -13.49 6.91 3.23
CA ASP A 62 -12.10 6.88 2.75
C ASP A 62 -11.20 6.10 3.72
N LYS A 63 -11.28 6.39 5.02
CA LYS A 63 -10.55 5.64 6.05
C LYS A 63 -10.94 4.18 6.09
N ILE A 64 -12.22 3.86 6.00
CA ILE A 64 -12.69 2.47 6.00
C ILE A 64 -12.15 1.72 4.78
N CYS A 65 -12.17 2.33 3.58
CA CYS A 65 -11.61 1.75 2.37
C CYS A 65 -10.14 1.34 2.52
N TYR A 66 -9.36 2.02 3.37
CA TYR A 66 -7.97 1.69 3.62
C TYR A 66 -7.80 0.37 4.39
N PHE A 67 -8.72 0.06 5.29
CA PHE A 67 -8.58 -1.06 6.24
C PHE A 67 -9.38 -2.31 5.86
N VAL A 68 -10.51 -2.17 5.17
CA VAL A 68 -11.38 -3.31 4.84
C VAL A 68 -10.97 -4.01 3.54
N GLY A 69 -11.24 -5.31 3.47
CA GLY A 69 -10.98 -6.16 2.33
C GLY A 69 -9.76 -7.06 2.53
N LYS A 70 -9.79 -8.20 1.85
CA LYS A 70 -8.64 -9.10 1.79
C LYS A 70 -7.51 -8.46 0.99
N THR A 71 -6.30 -8.52 1.54
CA THR A 71 -5.08 -8.26 0.79
C THR A 71 -4.79 -9.48 -0.07
N ASP A 72 -4.64 -9.26 -1.37
CA ASP A 72 -4.09 -10.28 -2.23
C ASP A 72 -2.57 -10.30 -2.03
N LYS A 73 -2.06 -11.40 -1.50
CA LYS A 73 -0.61 -11.62 -1.29
C LYS A 73 -0.02 -12.53 -2.36
N SER A 74 -0.76 -12.86 -3.42
CA SER A 74 -0.36 -13.89 -4.39
C SER A 74 0.47 -13.37 -5.58
N LYS A 75 1.14 -12.22 -5.46
CA LYS A 75 1.96 -11.62 -6.55
C LYS A 75 3.45 -11.76 -6.24
N ILE A 76 4.25 -12.31 -7.16
CA ILE A 76 5.69 -12.57 -6.98
C ILE A 76 6.51 -12.33 -8.28
N TRP A 77 7.77 -11.92 -8.08
CA TRP A 77 8.81 -11.40 -8.99
C TRP A 77 10.08 -12.32 -9.13
N ARG A 78 11.21 -11.82 -9.68
CA ARG A 78 12.15 -12.51 -10.62
C ARG A 78 13.53 -13.09 -10.13
N TRP A 79 14.15 -12.77 -8.99
CA TRP A 79 15.56 -13.22 -8.67
C TRP A 79 15.87 -13.60 -7.18
N TYR A 80 16.82 -14.55 -6.93
CA TYR A 80 17.14 -15.14 -5.60
C TYR A 80 18.66 -15.20 -5.28
N ARG A 81 19.04 -15.05 -4.01
CA ARG A 81 20.42 -15.24 -3.50
C ARG A 81 20.64 -16.68 -3.03
N ASP A 82 21.65 -17.36 -3.55
CA ASP A 82 21.88 -18.80 -3.35
C ASP A 82 22.97 -19.09 -2.28
N HIS A 83 24.27 -19.02 -2.64
CA HIS A 83 25.39 -19.30 -1.73
C HIS A 83 26.68 -18.58 -2.12
N VAL A 84 27.74 -18.71 -1.29
CA VAL A 84 29.10 -18.19 -1.57
C VAL A 84 30.02 -19.35 -1.94
N GLU A 85 30.72 -19.21 -3.07
CA GLU A 85 31.77 -20.12 -3.50
C GLU A 85 32.97 -19.30 -4.01
N ASN A 86 34.20 -19.65 -3.59
CA ASN A 86 35.44 -18.94 -3.97
C ASN A 86 35.38 -17.41 -3.76
N ASP A 87 34.88 -16.98 -2.59
CA ASP A 87 34.67 -15.57 -2.23
C ASP A 87 33.74 -14.78 -3.16
N GLN A 88 32.86 -15.46 -3.93
CA GLN A 88 31.86 -14.84 -4.80
C GLN A 88 30.44 -15.33 -4.46
N TRP A 89 29.47 -14.41 -4.42
CA TRP A 89 28.04 -14.71 -4.26
C TRP A 89 27.43 -15.21 -5.57
N TYR A 90 26.68 -16.31 -5.50
CA TYR A 90 25.89 -16.85 -6.60
C TYR A 90 24.41 -16.53 -6.42
N TYR A 91 23.73 -16.26 -7.54
CA TYR A 91 22.30 -15.94 -7.60
C TYR A 91 21.57 -16.91 -8.55
N SER A 92 20.32 -17.24 -8.21
CA SER A 92 19.45 -18.10 -9.00
C SER A 92 18.30 -17.32 -9.64
N GLU A 93 18.03 -17.58 -10.92
CA GLU A 93 16.80 -17.17 -11.63
C GLU A 93 15.94 -18.42 -11.83
N HIS A 94 14.79 -18.49 -11.18
CA HIS A 94 13.88 -19.62 -11.37
C HIS A 94 13.00 -19.34 -12.61
N ARG A 95 13.02 -20.23 -13.62
CA ARG A 95 12.13 -20.11 -14.81
C ARG A 95 10.66 -20.44 -14.49
N HIS A 96 10.42 -21.07 -13.34
CA HIS A 96 9.11 -21.25 -12.74
C HIS A 96 9.02 -20.46 -11.43
N TYR A 97 7.84 -19.91 -11.16
CA TYR A 97 7.50 -19.10 -9.99
C TYR A 97 8.02 -19.72 -8.68
N ASP A 98 9.05 -19.10 -8.13
CA ASP A 98 9.43 -19.16 -6.71
C ASP A 98 9.47 -17.71 -6.21
N TYR A 99 9.76 -17.44 -4.92
CA TYR A 99 9.53 -16.17 -4.16
C TYR A 99 10.71 -15.18 -3.92
N ASN A 100 10.78 -13.98 -4.57
CA ASN A 100 11.48 -12.77 -4.11
C ASN A 100 11.44 -11.60 -5.12
N ALA A 101 10.60 -10.61 -4.84
CA ALA A 101 11.07 -9.22 -4.72
C ALA A 101 10.86 -8.83 -3.27
N ILE A 102 11.64 -7.87 -2.79
CA ILE A 102 11.49 -7.20 -1.49
C ILE A 102 9.99 -7.10 -1.17
N ASP A 103 9.55 -7.80 -0.12
CA ASP A 103 8.17 -7.80 0.39
C ASP A 103 7.85 -6.36 0.81
N ASP A 104 7.53 -5.47 -0.13
CA ASP A 104 7.12 -4.12 0.16
C ASP A 104 5.77 -4.25 0.87
N PRO A 105 5.73 -4.13 2.20
CA PRO A 105 4.55 -4.49 2.97
C PRO A 105 3.40 -3.50 2.72
N ARG A 106 3.68 -2.40 2.00
CA ARG A 106 2.71 -1.37 1.61
C ARG A 106 1.86 -1.85 0.44
N LEU A 107 2.44 -2.59 -0.51
CA LEU A 107 1.83 -2.98 -1.79
C LEU A 107 0.43 -3.58 -1.63
N PRO A 108 0.22 -4.64 -0.81
CA PRO A 108 -1.09 -5.27 -0.72
C PRO A 108 -2.14 -4.34 -0.08
N ASN A 109 -1.72 -3.46 0.84
CA ASN A 109 -2.61 -2.51 1.50
C ASN A 109 -3.02 -1.38 0.55
N PHE A 110 -2.06 -0.86 -0.22
CA PHE A 110 -2.29 0.22 -1.18
C PHE A 110 -3.18 -0.22 -2.34
N GLU A 111 -2.93 -1.41 -2.92
CA GLU A 111 -3.77 -1.95 -3.98
C GLU A 111 -5.20 -2.20 -3.52
N ARG A 112 -5.38 -2.80 -2.34
CA ARG A 112 -6.70 -2.99 -1.73
C ARG A 112 -7.42 -1.66 -1.56
N TYR A 113 -6.74 -0.67 -0.99
CA TYR A 113 -7.30 0.66 -0.77
C TYR A 113 -7.76 1.31 -2.08
N LEU A 114 -6.89 1.35 -3.09
CA LEU A 114 -7.19 1.95 -4.39
C LEU A 114 -8.32 1.20 -5.11
N ARG A 115 -8.34 -0.14 -5.04
CA ARG A 115 -9.44 -0.97 -5.54
C ARG A 115 -10.76 -0.58 -4.87
N ASN A 116 -10.78 -0.45 -3.54
CA ASN A 116 -11.99 -0.07 -2.83
C ASN A 116 -12.48 1.33 -3.24
N LEU A 117 -11.55 2.29 -3.37
CA LEU A 117 -11.87 3.64 -3.83
C LEU A 117 -12.47 3.66 -5.24
N LYS A 118 -11.95 2.83 -6.16
CA LYS A 118 -12.41 2.75 -7.55
C LYS A 118 -13.93 2.51 -7.66
N TYR A 119 -14.50 1.78 -6.71
CA TYR A 119 -15.94 1.48 -6.68
C TYR A 119 -16.75 2.41 -5.77
N ALA A 120 -16.12 2.98 -4.75
CA ALA A 120 -16.79 3.78 -3.73
C ALA A 120 -16.81 5.29 -4.03
N PHE A 121 -15.89 5.80 -4.85
CA PHE A 121 -15.69 7.23 -5.09
C PHE A 121 -15.75 7.60 -6.58
N PRO A 122 -16.02 8.89 -6.89
CA PRO A 122 -15.87 9.45 -8.24
C PRO A 122 -14.47 9.21 -8.85
N SER A 123 -14.41 9.18 -10.19
CA SER A 123 -13.18 8.84 -10.92
C SER A 123 -12.04 9.83 -10.72
N ASP A 124 -12.35 11.12 -10.61
CA ASP A 124 -11.38 12.19 -10.34
C ASP A 124 -10.69 12.01 -8.98
N TYR A 125 -11.48 11.69 -7.95
CA TYR A 125 -10.94 11.38 -6.61
C TYR A 125 -10.04 10.15 -6.64
N PHE A 126 -10.49 9.08 -7.32
CA PHE A 126 -9.69 7.87 -7.50
C PHE A 126 -8.36 8.16 -8.21
N GLU A 127 -8.37 8.94 -9.30
CA GLU A 127 -7.16 9.31 -10.04
C GLU A 127 -6.19 10.14 -9.20
N GLU A 128 -6.70 11.05 -8.37
CA GLU A 128 -5.87 11.81 -7.42
C GLU A 128 -5.19 10.87 -6.42
N LYS A 129 -5.93 9.89 -5.87
CA LYS A 129 -5.41 8.91 -4.93
C LYS A 129 -4.41 7.94 -5.57
N VAL A 130 -4.63 7.51 -6.81
CA VAL A 130 -3.64 6.71 -7.54
C VAL A 130 -2.33 7.48 -7.69
N LYS A 131 -2.37 8.77 -8.04
CA LYS A 131 -1.16 9.61 -8.16
C LYS A 131 -0.44 9.74 -6.81
N GLU A 132 -1.17 10.03 -5.73
CA GLU A 132 -0.63 10.14 -4.37
C GLU A 132 0.08 8.84 -3.97
N TYR A 133 -0.58 7.69 -4.12
CA TYR A 133 -0.04 6.40 -3.67
C TYR A 133 1.06 5.89 -4.58
N THR A 134 1.03 6.20 -5.88
CA THR A 134 2.16 5.95 -6.79
C THR A 134 3.38 6.77 -6.38
N ALA A 135 3.20 8.03 -5.97
CA ALA A 135 4.31 8.85 -5.46
C ALA A 135 4.87 8.28 -4.15
N LEU A 136 4.02 7.76 -3.25
CA LEU A 136 4.45 7.08 -2.02
C LEU A 136 5.23 5.79 -2.31
N MET A 137 4.78 4.96 -3.25
CA MET A 137 5.50 3.76 -3.67
C MET A 137 6.90 4.12 -4.21
N ASN A 138 7.00 5.20 -4.98
CA ASN A 138 8.25 5.67 -5.59
C ASN A 138 9.10 6.57 -4.68
N HIS A 139 8.64 6.92 -3.48
CA HIS A 139 9.30 7.91 -2.63
C HIS A 139 10.76 7.56 -2.33
N TRP A 140 11.05 6.26 -2.23
CA TRP A 140 12.36 5.75 -1.90
C TRP A 140 13.22 5.38 -3.11
N TYR A 141 12.78 5.62 -4.35
CA TYR A 141 13.50 5.20 -5.55
C TYR A 141 14.18 6.37 -6.27
N LEU A 142 15.36 6.12 -6.87
CA LEU A 142 16.14 7.13 -7.59
C LEU A 142 15.40 7.67 -8.83
N VAL A 143 14.68 6.80 -9.52
CA VAL A 143 13.76 7.14 -10.61
C VAL A 143 12.47 6.32 -10.42
N PRO A 144 11.35 6.65 -11.10
CA PRO A 144 10.11 5.89 -10.96
C PRO A 144 10.32 4.38 -11.22
N HIS A 145 10.10 3.57 -10.19
CA HIS A 145 10.13 2.11 -10.17
C HIS A 145 8.74 1.51 -10.29
N TRP A 146 7.74 2.10 -9.63
CA TRP A 146 6.36 1.64 -9.63
C TRP A 146 5.47 2.47 -10.56
N GLY A 147 4.74 1.81 -11.45
CA GLY A 147 3.59 2.35 -12.17
C GLY A 147 2.28 1.75 -11.63
N TYR A 148 1.14 2.28 -12.07
CA TYR A 148 -0.18 1.76 -11.71
C TYR A 148 -0.94 1.31 -12.96
N ASP A 149 -1.38 0.06 -12.95
CA ASP A 149 -2.25 -0.53 -13.95
C ASP A 149 -3.72 -0.27 -13.58
N TYR A 150 -4.39 0.56 -14.38
CA TYR A 150 -5.78 0.96 -14.17
C TYR A 150 -6.79 -0.12 -14.53
N GLU A 151 -6.42 -1.07 -15.39
CA GLU A 151 -7.28 -2.18 -15.80
C GLU A 151 -7.30 -3.26 -14.72
N HIS A 152 -6.12 -3.60 -14.20
CA HIS A 152 -5.96 -4.64 -13.18
C HIS A 152 -5.97 -4.12 -11.74
N LEU A 153 -6.05 -2.80 -11.55
CA LEU A 153 -6.09 -2.10 -10.26
C LEU A 153 -4.92 -2.49 -9.35
N CYS A 154 -3.71 -2.46 -9.90
CA CYS A 154 -2.51 -2.91 -9.23
C CYS A 154 -1.26 -2.09 -9.57
N PHE A 155 -0.26 -2.15 -8.70
CA PHE A 155 1.06 -1.62 -9.03
C PHE A 155 1.84 -2.62 -9.90
N ILE A 156 2.63 -2.07 -10.83
CA ILE A 156 3.53 -2.82 -11.69
C ILE A 156 4.91 -2.18 -11.64
N GLU A 157 5.96 -2.97 -11.61
CA GLU A 157 7.32 -2.46 -11.82
C GLU A 157 7.47 -2.00 -13.27
N ILE A 158 8.02 -0.80 -13.45
CA ILE A 158 8.25 -0.15 -14.74
C ILE A 158 9.74 0.13 -15.01
N SER A 159 10.60 -0.09 -14.03
CA SER A 159 12.05 0.05 -14.16
C SER A 159 12.80 -0.84 -13.17
N ASP A 160 14.11 -0.95 -13.33
CA ASP A 160 15.05 -1.59 -12.39
C ASP A 160 15.67 -0.57 -11.41
N SER A 161 14.99 0.56 -11.16
CA SER A 161 15.49 1.59 -10.27
C SER A 161 15.74 1.04 -8.87
N LYS A 162 16.85 1.46 -8.29
CA LYS A 162 17.22 1.12 -6.92
C LYS A 162 16.59 2.09 -5.95
N GLU A 163 16.30 1.58 -4.76
CA GLU A 163 16.00 2.44 -3.62
C GLU A 163 17.22 3.32 -3.31
N TYR A 164 17.00 4.49 -2.71
CA TYR A 164 18.06 5.27 -2.10
C TYR A 164 18.79 4.35 -1.12
N SER A 165 20.11 4.28 -1.22
CA SER A 165 20.93 3.50 -0.28
C SER A 165 20.64 3.98 1.14
N SER A 166 19.90 3.19 1.89
CA SER A 166 19.70 3.38 3.31
C SER A 166 20.96 2.92 4.03
N ASP A 167 21.41 3.65 5.06
CA ASP A 167 22.49 3.19 5.93
C ASP A 167 22.18 1.85 6.64
N PHE A 168 20.93 1.37 6.54
CA PHE A 168 20.45 0.10 7.07
C PHE A 168 20.27 -0.99 6.00
N ASP A 169 20.39 -0.65 4.71
CA ASP A 169 20.31 -1.63 3.64
C ASP A 169 21.64 -2.38 3.51
N LYS A 170 21.62 -3.67 3.83
CA LYS A 170 22.74 -4.60 3.69
C LYS A 170 22.57 -5.53 2.47
N SER A 171 21.58 -5.27 1.62
CA SER A 171 21.44 -6.00 0.38
C SER A 171 22.55 -5.58 -0.59
N GLU A 172 23.50 -6.49 -0.82
CA GLU A 172 24.47 -6.34 -1.91
C GLU A 172 23.84 -6.92 -3.16
N GLU A 173 23.72 -6.13 -4.22
CA GLU A 173 23.41 -6.67 -5.54
C GLU A 173 24.61 -7.41 -6.12
N PRO A 174 24.37 -8.42 -6.99
CA PRO A 174 25.42 -8.99 -7.82
C PRO A 174 26.10 -7.87 -8.62
N LYS A 175 27.44 -7.83 -8.55
CA LYS A 175 28.21 -6.94 -9.44
C LYS A 175 27.99 -7.40 -10.88
N PRO A 176 28.20 -6.55 -11.90
CA PRO A 176 28.08 -6.96 -13.30
C PRO A 176 28.89 -8.22 -13.67
N GLU A 177 29.93 -8.52 -12.88
CA GLU A 177 30.82 -9.68 -13.04
C GLU A 177 30.34 -10.94 -12.29
N THR A 178 29.23 -10.84 -11.56
CA THR A 178 28.67 -11.95 -10.79
C THR A 178 27.97 -12.94 -11.70
N ILE A 179 28.22 -14.22 -11.46
CA ILE A 179 27.66 -15.32 -12.25
C ILE A 179 26.23 -15.60 -11.79
N ILE A 180 25.28 -15.48 -12.72
CA ILE A 180 23.87 -15.78 -12.51
C ILE A 180 23.57 -17.16 -13.08
N ARG A 181 23.00 -18.04 -12.25
CA ARG A 181 22.57 -19.37 -12.68
C ARG A 181 21.06 -19.37 -12.93
N VAL A 182 20.67 -19.72 -14.15
CA VAL A 182 19.25 -19.94 -14.48
C VAL A 182 18.89 -21.37 -14.11
N ILE A 183 17.88 -21.55 -13.28
CA ILE A 183 17.33 -22.83 -12.82
C ILE A 183 15.97 -23.01 -13.52
N GLU A 184 15.78 -24.15 -14.19
CA GLU A 184 14.50 -24.50 -14.84
C GLU A 184 13.44 -24.94 -13.83
#